data_AF-E7NE40-F1
#
_entry.id   AF-E7NE40-F1
#
_cell.length_a   1.000
_cell.length_b   1.000
_cell.length_c   1.000
_cell.angle_alpha   90.00
_cell.angle_beta   90.00
_cell.angle_gamma   90.00
#
_symmetry.space_group_name_H-M   'P 1'
#
loop_
_entity.id
_entity.type
_entity.pdbx_description
1 polymer ?
#
loop_
_entity_poly.entity_id
_entity_poly.type
_entity_poly.pdbx_seq_one_letter_code
_entity_poly.pdbx_strand_id
1 'polypeptide(L)'
;TPADEAAQWAPSRAGLGPQVSAPETVDGPTVVGVLIDPMAQGAHAETDLAALGVFGQRYLDRIYAAYHEVSPLAEGWRERVGLHSWHIIMIHAFLFGGGYGGEAGAVARQY
;
A
#
# COMPACT_ATOMS: atom_id res chain seq x y z
N THR A 1 11.18 18.47 14.21
CA THR A 1 9.95 17.72 14.57
C THR A 1 10.08 16.29 14.07
N PRO A 2 9.26 15.32 14.52
CA PRO A 2 9.26 13.97 13.95
C PRO A 2 9.07 13.97 12.42
N ALA A 3 8.34 14.96 11.88
CA ALA A 3 8.21 15.16 10.44
C ALA A 3 9.53 15.61 9.76
N ASP A 4 10.33 16.46 10.41
CA ASP A 4 11.62 16.91 9.87
C ASP A 4 12.70 15.82 9.93
N GLU A 5 12.66 14.95 10.94
CA GLU A 5 13.49 13.74 11.02
C GLU A 5 13.06 12.75 9.92
N ALA A 6 11.73 12.62 9.75
CA ALA A 6 11.14 11.89 8.65
C ALA A 6 11.30 12.57 7.27
N ALA A 7 11.93 13.73 7.15
CA ALA A 7 12.32 14.26 5.85
C ALA A 7 13.75 13.84 5.47
N GLN A 8 14.57 13.46 6.46
CA GLN A 8 16.01 13.20 6.28
C GLN A 8 16.32 11.79 5.75
N TRP A 9 15.51 10.80 6.13
CA TRP A 9 15.54 9.42 5.60
C TRP A 9 14.90 9.27 4.21
N ALA A 10 14.10 10.23 3.77
CA ALA A 10 13.39 10.13 2.50
C ALA A 10 14.39 10.31 1.34
N PRO A 11 14.39 9.44 0.31
CA PRO A 11 15.18 9.67 -0.89
C PRO A 11 14.89 11.06 -1.45
N SER A 12 15.87 11.70 -2.07
CA SER A 12 15.75 13.06 -2.63
C SER A 12 14.60 13.22 -3.65
N ARG A 13 14.03 12.11 -4.13
CA ARG A 13 12.90 12.06 -5.07
C ARG A 13 11.56 11.63 -4.45
N ALA A 14 11.47 11.43 -3.14
CA ALA A 14 10.22 11.07 -2.46
C ALA A 14 9.15 12.16 -2.69
N GLY A 15 7.91 11.76 -2.99
CA GLY A 15 6.78 12.68 -3.17
C GLY A 15 6.76 13.50 -4.48
N LEU A 16 7.79 13.44 -5.33
CA LEU A 16 7.86 14.22 -6.57
C LEU A 16 7.05 13.62 -7.73
N GLY A 17 6.55 12.40 -7.58
CA GLY A 17 5.83 11.67 -8.63
C GLY A 17 6.71 11.36 -9.85
N PRO A 18 6.11 10.80 -10.92
CA PRO A 18 6.81 10.53 -12.18
C PRO A 18 6.97 11.83 -12.99
N GLN A 19 7.76 12.80 -12.49
CA GLN A 19 8.15 13.94 -13.32
C GLN A 19 9.32 13.54 -14.22
N VAL A 20 9.03 13.56 -15.52
CA VAL A 20 9.95 13.50 -16.65
C VAL A 20 10.96 14.66 -16.52
N SER A 21 12.20 14.43 -16.97
CA SER A 21 13.31 15.40 -17.09
C SER A 21 13.96 15.89 -15.79
N ALA A 22 14.82 15.06 -15.19
CA ALA A 22 16.03 15.52 -14.51
C ALA A 22 17.21 14.72 -15.07
N PRO A 23 18.41 15.32 -15.24
CA PRO A 23 19.52 14.68 -15.93
C PRO A 23 19.90 13.35 -15.25
N GLU A 24 20.03 12.31 -16.07
CA GLU A 24 20.51 10.99 -15.72
C GLU A 24 21.91 11.11 -15.12
N THR A 25 22.01 10.99 -13.79
CA THR A 25 23.07 10.27 -13.06
C THR A 25 22.85 10.52 -11.57
N VAL A 26 22.00 9.71 -10.94
CA VAL A 26 22.14 9.43 -9.51
C VAL A 26 22.50 7.95 -9.45
N ASP A 27 23.76 7.68 -9.13
CA ASP A 27 24.28 6.32 -9.02
C ASP A 27 23.52 5.59 -7.89
N GLY A 28 22.73 4.58 -8.24
CA GLY A 28 21.83 3.88 -7.32
C GLY A 28 20.62 3.22 -8.00
N PRO A 29 19.95 2.26 -7.33
CA PRO A 29 18.76 1.63 -7.89
C PRO A 29 17.67 2.67 -8.16
N THR A 30 17.00 2.56 -9.30
CA THR A 30 15.87 3.40 -9.64
C THR A 30 14.76 3.23 -8.59
N VAL A 31 14.58 4.22 -7.73
CA VAL A 31 13.47 4.24 -6.76
C VAL A 31 12.18 4.53 -7.53
N VAL A 32 11.32 3.51 -7.64
CA VAL A 32 10.05 3.60 -8.36
C VAL A 32 8.86 3.97 -7.47
N GLY A 33 9.07 4.08 -6.15
CA GLY A 33 8.07 4.51 -5.17
C GLY A 33 8.65 4.66 -3.76
N VAL A 34 7.99 5.46 -2.92
CA VAL A 34 8.31 5.66 -1.49
C VAL A 34 7.01 5.53 -0.69
N LEU A 35 7.02 4.76 0.39
CA LEU A 35 5.90 4.66 1.33
C LEU A 35 5.96 5.82 2.33
N ILE A 36 4.82 6.45 2.58
CA ILE A 36 4.68 7.61 3.47
C ILE A 36 3.53 7.38 4.46
N ASP A 37 3.43 8.23 5.48
CA ASP A 37 2.36 8.24 6.50
C ASP A 37 2.08 6.86 7.12
N PRO A 38 3.08 6.23 7.78
CA PRO A 38 2.95 4.85 8.23
C PRO A 38 1.94 4.71 9.38
N MET A 39 1.10 3.68 9.30
CA MET A 39 0.46 3.07 10.46
C MET A 39 1.18 1.76 10.81
N ALA A 40 2.46 1.87 11.20
CA ALA A 40 3.33 0.71 11.39
C ALA A 40 2.88 -0.18 12.55
N GLN A 41 2.77 -1.49 12.30
CA GLN A 41 2.41 -2.50 13.29
C GLN A 41 2.96 -3.88 12.92
N GLY A 42 3.09 -4.79 13.91
CA GLY A 42 3.44 -6.19 13.70
C GLY A 42 2.24 -7.04 13.24
N ALA A 43 1.67 -6.74 12.07
CA ALA A 43 0.51 -7.44 11.52
C ALA A 43 0.88 -8.37 10.35
N HIS A 44 -0.14 -9.04 9.79
CA HIS A 44 0.01 -9.86 8.60
C HIS A 44 0.39 -9.01 7.38
N ALA A 45 1.39 -9.45 6.62
CA ALA A 45 1.82 -8.79 5.38
C ALA A 45 0.69 -8.67 4.33
N GLU A 46 -0.25 -9.63 4.31
CA GLU A 46 -1.43 -9.59 3.44
C GLU A 46 -2.29 -8.33 3.67
N THR A 47 -2.26 -7.73 4.88
CA THR A 47 -2.97 -6.47 5.19
C THR A 47 -2.42 -5.30 4.38
N ASP A 48 -1.10 -5.11 4.36
CA ASP A 48 -0.47 -4.01 3.61
C ASP A 48 -0.65 -4.22 2.10
N LEU A 49 -0.51 -5.46 1.63
CA LEU A 49 -0.69 -5.82 0.22
C LEU A 49 -2.14 -5.64 -0.25
N ALA A 50 -3.12 -5.96 0.59
CA ALA A 50 -4.54 -5.73 0.29
C ALA A 50 -4.85 -4.23 0.28
N ALA A 51 -4.29 -3.45 1.21
CA ALA A 51 -4.48 -2.01 1.29
C ALA A 51 -4.01 -1.28 0.01
N LEU A 52 -2.92 -1.73 -0.63
CA LEU A 52 -2.47 -1.22 -1.93
C LEU A 52 -3.56 -1.34 -3.03
N GLY A 53 -4.45 -2.33 -2.92
CA GLY A 53 -5.50 -2.57 -3.91
C GLY A 53 -6.74 -1.68 -3.77
N VAL A 54 -7.02 -1.16 -2.56
CA VAL A 54 -8.32 -0.53 -2.24
C VAL A 54 -8.58 0.75 -3.03
N PHE A 55 -7.56 1.60 -3.18
CA PHE A 55 -7.67 2.86 -3.94
C PHE A 55 -6.96 2.81 -5.30
N GLY A 56 -6.49 1.62 -5.68
CA GLY A 56 -5.70 1.40 -6.88
C GLY A 56 -4.22 1.74 -6.68
N GLN A 57 -3.36 0.79 -7.02
CA GLN A 57 -1.92 1.00 -7.11
C GLN A 57 -1.43 0.61 -8.50
N ARG A 58 -0.53 1.42 -9.05
CA ARG A 58 0.07 1.10 -10.36
C ARG A 58 0.93 -0.16 -10.22
N TYR A 59 0.76 -1.08 -11.17
CA TYR A 59 1.49 -2.36 -11.22
C TYR A 59 1.22 -3.32 -10.05
N LEU A 60 0.03 -3.28 -9.47
CA LEU A 60 -0.35 -4.11 -8.31
C LEU A 60 -0.01 -5.60 -8.49
N ASP A 61 -0.34 -6.19 -9.64
CA ASP A 61 -0.03 -7.60 -9.92
C ASP A 61 1.48 -7.90 -9.91
N ARG A 62 2.30 -6.96 -10.41
CA ARG A 62 3.75 -7.08 -10.38
C ARG A 62 4.30 -6.96 -8.96
N ILE A 63 3.71 -6.09 -8.14
CA ILE A 63 4.04 -5.97 -6.72
C ILE A 63 3.75 -7.30 -6.02
N TYR A 64 2.57 -7.89 -6.25
CA TYR A 64 2.21 -9.19 -5.68
C TYR A 64 3.15 -10.31 -6.12
N ALA A 65 3.47 -10.39 -7.41
CA ALA A 65 4.39 -11.40 -7.93
C ALA A 65 5.80 -11.26 -7.30
N ALA A 66 6.37 -10.05 -7.33
CA ALA A 66 7.71 -9.80 -6.80
C ALA A 66 7.77 -10.00 -5.26
N TYR A 67 6.72 -9.61 -4.53
CA TYR A 67 6.64 -9.88 -3.09
C TYR A 67 6.63 -11.38 -2.82
N HIS A 68 5.80 -12.14 -3.54
CA HIS A 68 5.69 -13.59 -3.38
C HIS A 68 7.00 -14.33 -3.71
N GLU A 69 7.77 -13.85 -4.69
CA GLU A 69 9.07 -14.43 -5.04
C GLU A 69 10.09 -14.39 -3.88
N VAL A 70 10.06 -13.33 -3.06
CA VAL A 70 11.02 -13.15 -1.95
C VAL A 70 10.45 -13.51 -0.58
N SER A 71 9.12 -13.45 -0.43
CA SER A 71 8.37 -13.74 0.78
C SER A 71 7.07 -14.45 0.40
N PRO A 72 7.10 -15.79 0.25
CA PRO A 72 5.97 -16.56 -0.26
C PRO A 72 4.70 -16.36 0.58
N LEU A 73 3.67 -15.83 -0.07
CA LEU A 73 2.32 -15.77 0.47
C LEU A 73 1.74 -17.18 0.61
N ALA A 74 0.98 -17.42 1.68
CA ALA A 74 0.36 -18.70 1.91
C ALA A 74 -0.68 -19.04 0.84
N GLU A 75 -0.96 -20.34 0.67
CA GLU A 75 -2.05 -20.80 -0.19
C GLU A 75 -3.37 -20.09 0.19
N GLY A 76 -4.18 -19.77 -0.80
CA GLY A 76 -5.46 -19.11 -0.59
C GLY A 76 -5.38 -17.61 -0.25
N TRP A 77 -4.22 -16.95 -0.43
CA TRP A 77 -4.09 -15.52 -0.04
C TRP A 77 -4.99 -14.60 -0.86
N ARG A 78 -5.28 -14.94 -2.12
CA ARG A 78 -6.14 -14.11 -2.99
C ARG A 78 -7.57 -14.07 -2.48
N GLU A 79 -8.02 -15.20 -1.95
CA GLU A 79 -9.32 -15.40 -1.32
C GLU A 79 -9.42 -14.59 -0.04
N ARG A 80 -8.31 -14.22 0.61
CA ARG A 80 -8.28 -13.39 1.84
C ARG A 80 -8.04 -11.90 1.58
N VAL A 81 -7.85 -11.47 0.33
CA VAL A 81 -7.61 -10.05 0.02
C VAL A 81 -8.75 -9.17 0.56
N GLY A 82 -10.01 -9.60 0.40
CA GLY A 82 -11.17 -8.88 0.95
C GLY A 82 -11.14 -8.80 2.49
N LEU A 83 -10.80 -9.90 3.16
CA LEU A 83 -10.69 -9.93 4.62
C LEU A 83 -9.61 -8.95 5.12
N HIS A 84 -8.47 -8.89 4.43
CA HIS A 84 -7.36 -8.00 4.77
C HIS A 84 -7.62 -6.54 4.40
N SER A 85 -8.35 -6.25 3.31
CA SER A 85 -8.73 -4.89 2.92
C SER A 85 -9.79 -4.28 3.83
N TRP A 86 -10.59 -5.12 4.51
CA TRP A 86 -11.68 -4.67 5.37
C TRP A 86 -11.24 -3.66 6.44
N HIS A 87 -10.02 -3.81 6.98
CA HIS A 87 -9.46 -2.88 7.97
C HIS A 87 -9.42 -1.43 7.47
N ILE A 88 -8.85 -1.19 6.28
CA ILE A 88 -8.72 0.18 5.76
C ILE A 88 -10.07 0.73 5.28
N ILE A 89 -10.96 -0.14 4.75
CA ILE A 89 -12.31 0.25 4.36
C ILE A 89 -13.12 0.69 5.59
N MET A 90 -13.01 -0.01 6.72
CA MET A 90 -13.69 0.36 7.96
C MET A 90 -13.20 1.68 8.55
N ILE A 91 -11.89 1.95 8.46
CA ILE A 91 -11.35 3.27 8.82
C ILE A 91 -12.00 4.35 7.95
N HIS A 92 -12.12 4.12 6.65
CA HIS A 92 -12.76 5.08 5.74
C HIS A 92 -14.26 5.23 5.99
N ALA A 93 -14.96 4.14 6.32
CA ALA A 93 -16.36 4.19 6.73
C ALA A 93 -16.56 5.03 8.00
N PHE A 94 -15.67 4.90 8.99
CA PHE A 94 -15.73 5.67 10.22
C PHE A 94 -15.39 7.16 10.00
N LEU A 95 -14.34 7.45 9.24
CA LEU A 95 -13.86 8.83 9.05
C LEU A 95 -14.68 9.62 8.02
N PHE A 96 -15.16 8.96 6.96
CA PHE A 96 -15.75 9.64 5.80
C PHE A 96 -17.21 9.22 5.53
N GLY A 97 -17.68 8.10 6.08
CA GLY A 97 -19.05 7.62 5.84
C GLY A 97 -19.33 7.29 4.37
N GLY A 98 -20.53 7.63 3.89
CA GLY A 98 -20.92 7.45 2.50
C GLY A 98 -20.92 5.99 2.03
N GLY A 99 -20.38 5.74 0.83
CA GLY A 99 -20.38 4.42 0.18
C GLY A 99 -19.56 3.36 0.91
N TYR A 100 -18.58 3.76 1.73
CA TYR A 100 -17.66 2.83 2.41
C TYR A 100 -18.36 1.87 3.37
N GLY A 101 -19.47 2.27 4.00
CA GLY A 101 -20.23 1.37 4.86
C GLY A 101 -20.91 0.23 4.08
N GLY A 102 -21.43 0.54 2.89
CA GLY A 102 -22.00 -0.46 1.98
C GLY A 102 -20.93 -1.41 1.45
N GLU A 103 -19.76 -0.87 1.09
CA GLU A 103 -18.59 -1.63 0.65
C GLU A 103 -18.08 -2.58 1.75
N ALA A 104 -17.88 -2.09 2.97
CA ALA A 104 -17.46 -2.90 4.11
C ALA A 104 -18.42 -4.08 4.36
N GLY A 105 -19.73 -3.82 4.28
CA GLY A 105 -20.74 -4.87 4.40
C GLY A 105 -20.73 -5.86 3.23
N ALA A 106 -20.45 -5.40 2.01
CA ALA A 106 -20.36 -6.26 0.83
C ALA A 106 -19.16 -7.20 0.90
N VAL A 107 -17.99 -6.69 1.29
CA VAL A 107 -16.78 -7.48 1.53
C VAL A 107 -17.01 -8.50 2.64
N ALA A 108 -17.60 -8.09 3.77
CA ALA A 108 -17.86 -8.98 4.90
C ALA A 108 -18.75 -10.17 4.53
N ARG A 109 -19.71 -10.01 3.59
CA ARG A 109 -20.60 -11.09 3.15
C ARG A 109 -19.94 -12.14 2.24
N GLN A 110 -18.71 -11.91 1.79
CA GLN A 110 -17.97 -12.88 0.98
C GLN A 110 -17.33 -13.99 1.83
N TYR A 111 -17.38 -13.85 3.16
CA TYR A 111 -16.82 -14.74 4.17
C TYR A 111 -17.92 -15.19 5.14
#